data_AF-A0A1B7LB00-F1
#
_entry.id   AF-A0A1B7LB00-F1
#
_cell.length_a   1.000
_cell.length_b   1.000
_cell.length_c   1.000
_cell.angle_alpha   90.00
_cell.angle_beta   90.00
_cell.angle_gamma   90.00
#
_symmetry.space_group_name_H-M   'P 1'
#
loop_
_entity.id
_entity.type
_entity.pdbx_description
1 polymer ?
#
loop_
_entity_poly.entity_id
_entity_poly.type
_entity_poly.pdbx_seq_one_letter_code
_entity_poly.pdbx_strand_id
1 'polypeptide(L)'
;MVRDLNFLLDGLPEKGWRPGIYAVAAYRNLGIEQLYDAIQKHKNYLLQSGQWMEKRYRRREVTCISLVEDRIKRYIQRRIEEVKGFNNLMEKVKRGELDPYTGADQLTKKLIGVIANENFMQEGKDQNE
;
A
#
# COMPACT_ATOMS: atom_id res chain seq x y z
N MET A 1 -26.40 -16.60 16.95
CA MET A 1 -25.45 -16.09 15.93
C MET A 1 -25.38 -14.56 15.89
N VAL A 2 -26.40 -13.81 15.44
CA VAL A 2 -26.33 -12.32 15.42
C VAL A 2 -26.23 -11.72 16.83
N ARG A 3 -26.96 -12.26 17.81
CA ARG A 3 -26.89 -11.83 19.22
C ARG A 3 -25.49 -12.00 19.81
N ASP A 4 -24.83 -13.13 19.52
CA ASP A 4 -23.50 -13.44 20.06
C ASP A 4 -22.44 -12.48 19.51
N LEU A 5 -22.56 -12.10 18.23
CA LEU A 5 -21.68 -11.12 17.62
C LEU A 5 -21.91 -9.70 18.17
N ASN A 6 -23.15 -9.33 18.49
CA ASN A 6 -23.42 -8.05 19.15
C ASN A 6 -22.79 -8.02 20.56
N PHE A 7 -22.90 -9.12 21.31
CA PHE A 7 -22.27 -9.24 22.62
C PHE A 7 -20.73 -9.10 22.56
N LEU A 8 -20.10 -9.66 21.52
CA LEU A 8 -18.67 -9.47 21.26
C LEU A 8 -18.32 -8.00 20.97
N LEU A 9 -19.16 -7.28 20.21
CA LEU A 9 -18.95 -5.86 19.93
C LEU A 9 -19.14 -4.99 21.17
N ASP A 10 -20.02 -5.37 22.10
CA ASP A 10 -20.28 -4.62 23.34
C ASP A 10 -19.10 -4.65 24.32
N GLY A 11 -18.21 -5.65 24.19
CA GLY A 11 -16.98 -5.74 24.98
C GLY A 11 -15.84 -4.85 24.49
N LEU A 12 -15.98 -4.18 23.34
CA LEU A 12 -14.96 -3.31 22.78
C LEU A 12 -15.16 -1.85 23.22
N PRO A 13 -14.09 -1.08 23.49
CA PRO A 13 -14.21 0.33 23.80
C PRO A 13 -14.81 1.08 22.61
N GLU A 14 -15.94 1.78 22.82
CA GLU A 14 -16.57 2.58 21.77
C GLU A 14 -15.67 3.75 21.37
N LYS A 15 -15.24 3.76 20.11
CA LYS A 15 -14.60 4.91 19.46
C LYS A 15 -15.33 5.21 18.15
N GLY A 16 -16.27 6.17 18.20
CA GLY A 16 -16.97 6.66 17.02
C GLY A 16 -18.16 5.78 16.62
N TRP A 17 -18.20 5.34 15.35
CA TRP A 17 -19.32 4.58 14.79
C TRP A 17 -19.33 3.13 15.26
N ARG A 18 -20.44 2.68 15.87
CA ARG A 18 -20.68 1.28 16.20
C ARG A 18 -21.25 0.53 14.98
N PRO A 19 -20.55 -0.47 14.41
CA PRO A 19 -21.06 -1.23 13.27
C PRO A 19 -22.30 -2.06 13.67
N GLY A 20 -23.37 -1.98 12.87
CA GLY A 20 -24.53 -2.85 13.03
C GLY A 20 -24.31 -4.22 12.38
N ILE A 21 -24.93 -5.26 12.93
CA ILE A 21 -24.87 -6.63 12.41
C ILE A 21 -26.22 -7.00 11.79
N TYR A 22 -26.23 -7.32 10.51
CA TYR A 22 -27.42 -7.62 9.73
C TYR A 22 -27.32 -9.01 9.08
N ALA A 23 -28.33 -9.85 9.27
CA ALA A 23 -28.43 -11.13 8.58
C ALA A 23 -29.06 -10.91 7.19
N VAL A 24 -28.40 -11.41 6.14
CA VAL A 24 -28.80 -11.18 4.75
C VAL A 24 -28.70 -12.49 3.96
N ALA A 25 -29.69 -12.75 3.11
CA ALA A 25 -29.66 -13.86 2.14
C ALA A 25 -30.02 -13.34 0.75
N ALA A 26 -29.01 -13.04 -0.07
CA ALA A 26 -29.17 -12.39 -1.38
C ALA A 26 -30.09 -13.18 -2.33
N TYR A 27 -29.92 -14.50 -2.43
CA TYR A 27 -30.72 -15.36 -3.30
C TYR A 27 -32.21 -15.46 -2.87
N ARG A 28 -32.53 -15.07 -1.63
CA ARG A 28 -33.91 -15.01 -1.11
C ARG A 28 -34.43 -13.58 -0.98
N ASN A 29 -33.67 -12.59 -1.45
CA ASN A 29 -33.93 -11.17 -1.26
C ASN A 29 -34.25 -10.77 0.20
N LEU A 30 -33.64 -11.44 1.17
CA LEU A 30 -33.90 -11.22 2.60
C LEU A 30 -32.81 -10.31 3.19
N GLY A 31 -33.20 -9.27 3.93
CA GLY A 31 -32.26 -8.41 4.65
C GLY A 31 -31.58 -7.31 3.81
N ILE A 32 -31.90 -7.23 2.51
CA ILE A 32 -31.23 -6.33 1.56
C ILE A 32 -31.57 -4.86 1.83
N GLU A 33 -32.84 -4.55 2.08
CA GLU A 33 -33.27 -3.18 2.41
C GLU A 33 -32.64 -2.71 3.73
N GLN A 34 -32.65 -3.56 4.76
CA GLN A 34 -32.05 -3.24 6.06
C GLN A 34 -30.54 -3.00 5.94
N LEU A 35 -29.85 -3.78 5.09
CA LEU A 35 -28.43 -3.56 4.79
C LEU A 35 -28.22 -2.23 4.07
N TYR A 36 -29.04 -1.91 3.07
CA TYR A 36 -28.94 -0.65 2.34
C TYR A 36 -29.12 0.56 3.27
N ASP A 37 -30.12 0.53 4.13
CA ASP A 37 -30.36 1.59 5.12
C ASP A 37 -29.17 1.73 6.09
N ALA A 38 -28.58 0.62 6.52
CA ALA A 38 -27.40 0.64 7.38
C ALA A 38 -26.20 1.30 6.68
N ILE A 39 -26.01 1.02 5.37
CA ILE A 39 -24.97 1.65 4.56
C ILE A 39 -25.20 3.17 4.48
N GLN A 40 -26.45 3.61 4.24
CA GLN A 40 -26.76 5.04 4.19
C GLN A 40 -26.54 5.73 5.54
N LYS A 41 -26.94 5.10 6.65
CA LYS A 41 -26.71 5.65 8.00
C LYS A 41 -25.22 5.83 8.28
N HIS A 42 -24.39 4.83 7.96
CA HIS A 42 -22.94 4.94 8.13
C HIS A 42 -22.33 6.00 7.21
N LYS A 43 -22.78 6.09 5.95
CA LYS A 43 -22.34 7.15 5.03
C LYS A 43 -22.65 8.54 5.59
N ASN A 44 -23.86 8.76 6.10
CA ASN A 44 -24.26 10.02 6.70
C ASN A 44 -23.43 10.35 7.93
N TYR A 45 -23.18 9.36 8.80
CA TYR A 45 -22.25 9.53 9.92
C TYR A 45 -20.87 9.97 9.46
N LEU A 46 -20.29 9.32 8.43
CA LEU A 46 -18.95 9.69 7.93
C LEU A 46 -18.91 11.10 7.36
N LEU A 47 -19.99 11.54 6.69
CA LEU A 47 -20.10 12.90 6.17
C LEU A 47 -20.21 13.93 7.29
N GLN A 48 -21.10 13.70 8.27
CA GLN A 48 -21.34 14.60 9.39
C GLN A 48 -20.16 14.68 10.36
N SER A 49 -19.46 13.57 10.58
CA SER A 49 -18.28 13.52 11.45
C SER A 49 -16.99 14.02 10.79
N GLY A 50 -17.02 14.40 9.50
CA GLY A 50 -15.82 14.79 8.73
C GLY A 50 -14.90 13.63 8.33
N GLN A 51 -15.08 12.44 8.90
CA GLN A 51 -14.25 11.25 8.63
C GLN A 51 -14.27 10.80 7.17
N TRP A 52 -15.32 11.15 6.41
CA TRP A 52 -15.42 10.81 4.99
C TRP A 52 -14.25 11.37 4.18
N MET A 53 -13.91 12.64 4.40
CA MET A 53 -12.83 13.32 3.69
C MET A 53 -11.48 12.93 4.27
N GLU A 54 -11.36 12.83 5.59
CA GLU A 54 -10.13 12.36 6.27
C GLU A 54 -9.70 10.99 5.76
N LYS A 55 -10.61 10.01 5.72
CA LYS A 55 -10.34 8.67 5.18
C LYS A 55 -9.92 8.71 3.70
N ARG A 56 -10.50 9.62 2.92
CA ARG A 56 -10.13 9.79 1.50
C ARG A 56 -8.73 10.37 1.35
N TYR A 57 -8.38 11.40 2.09
CA TYR A 57 -7.04 11.99 2.05
C TYR A 57 -6.00 10.96 2.47
N ARG A 58 -6.21 10.30 3.61
CA ARG A 58 -5.32 9.23 4.08
C ARG A 58 -5.19 8.10 3.07
N ARG A 59 -6.29 7.67 2.43
CA ARG A 59 -6.23 6.65 1.38
C ARG A 59 -5.41 7.14 0.19
N ARG A 60 -5.60 8.38 -0.28
CA ARG A 60 -4.81 8.94 -1.40
C ARG A 60 -3.32 8.99 -1.07
N GLU A 61 -2.96 9.43 0.12
CA GLU A 61 -1.57 9.48 0.59
C GLU A 61 -0.94 8.08 0.60
N VAL A 62 -1.60 7.12 1.27
CA VAL A 62 -1.13 5.73 1.33
C VAL A 62 -1.04 5.11 -0.06
N THR A 63 -2.04 5.33 -0.91
CA THR A 63 -2.03 4.83 -2.29
C THR A 63 -0.89 5.45 -3.09
N CYS A 64 -0.61 6.74 -2.95
CA CYS A 64 0.50 7.40 -3.64
C CYS A 64 1.84 6.76 -3.27
N ILE A 65 2.10 6.62 -1.96
CA ILE A 65 3.34 6.00 -1.44
C ILE A 65 3.46 4.56 -1.94
N SER A 66 2.40 3.77 -1.80
CA SER A 66 2.38 2.37 -2.26
C SER A 66 2.63 2.26 -3.77
N LEU A 67 2.10 3.17 -4.58
CA LEU A 67 2.36 3.20 -6.03
C LEU A 67 3.83 3.55 -6.33
N VAL A 68 4.45 4.44 -5.56
CA VAL A 68 5.88 4.77 -5.68
C VAL A 68 6.72 3.55 -5.32
N GLU A 69 6.47 2.89 -4.19
CA GLU A 69 7.15 1.67 -3.76
C GLU A 69 7.07 0.57 -4.83
N ASP A 70 5.88 0.34 -5.37
CA ASP A 70 5.62 -0.62 -6.43
C ASP A 70 6.40 -0.31 -7.71
N ARG A 71 6.46 0.97 -8.09
CA ARG A 71 7.22 1.42 -9.26
C ARG A 71 8.71 1.21 -9.05
N ILE A 72 9.24 1.58 -7.89
CA ILE A 72 10.65 1.37 -7.52
C ILE A 72 10.95 -0.13 -7.53
N LYS A 73 10.15 -0.97 -6.87
CA LYS A 73 10.33 -2.42 -6.85
C LYS A 73 10.41 -3.02 -8.25
N ARG A 74 9.47 -2.66 -9.14
CA ARG A 74 9.48 -3.12 -10.54
C ARG A 74 10.65 -2.59 -11.35
N TYR A 75 11.15 -1.39 -11.04
CA TYR A 75 12.37 -0.85 -11.66
C TYR A 75 13.58 -1.69 -11.23
N ILE A 76 13.76 -1.88 -9.92
CA ILE A 76 14.86 -2.69 -9.35
C ILE A 76 14.85 -4.09 -9.96
N GLN A 77 13.72 -4.79 -9.95
CA GLN A 77 13.61 -6.16 -10.49
C GLN A 77 14.04 -6.27 -11.95
N ARG A 78 13.89 -5.22 -12.75
CA ARG A 78 14.26 -5.22 -14.18
C ARG A 78 15.71 -4.85 -14.44
N ARG A 79 16.34 -4.10 -13.54
CA ARG A 79 17.63 -3.43 -13.80
C ARG A 79 18.75 -3.84 -12.86
N ILE A 80 18.45 -4.51 -11.74
CA ILE A 80 19.44 -4.80 -10.69
C ILE A 80 20.65 -5.61 -11.19
N GLU A 81 20.44 -6.51 -12.15
CA GLU A 81 21.51 -7.33 -12.74
C GLU A 81 22.35 -6.55 -13.76
N GLU A 82 21.82 -5.47 -14.31
CA GLU A 82 22.52 -4.58 -15.27
C GLU A 82 23.50 -3.61 -14.55
N VAL A 83 23.42 -3.52 -13.22
CA VAL A 83 24.28 -2.64 -12.42
C VAL A 83 25.75 -3.03 -12.57
N LYS A 84 26.60 -2.06 -12.90
CA LYS A 84 28.04 -2.29 -13.09
C LYS A 84 28.69 -2.92 -11.85
N GLY A 85 29.25 -4.11 -12.05
CA GLY A 85 29.91 -4.90 -11.01
C GLY A 85 28.98 -5.76 -10.16
N PHE A 86 27.71 -5.93 -10.56
CA PHE A 86 26.74 -6.83 -9.92
C PHE A 86 27.30 -8.25 -9.75
N ASN A 87 27.77 -8.87 -10.85
CA ASN A 87 28.28 -10.24 -10.83
C ASN A 87 29.44 -10.44 -9.85
N ASN A 88 30.42 -9.52 -9.84
CA ASN A 88 31.55 -9.57 -8.92
C ASN A 88 31.10 -9.42 -7.45
N LEU A 89 30.17 -8.50 -7.18
CA LEU A 89 29.62 -8.31 -5.83
C LEU A 89 28.87 -9.57 -5.36
N MET A 90 28.06 -10.18 -6.23
CA MET A 90 27.33 -11.42 -5.91
C MET A 90 28.28 -12.60 -5.70
N GLU A 91 29.39 -12.67 -6.44
CA GLU A 91 30.40 -13.71 -6.23
C GLU A 91 31.06 -13.61 -4.85
N LYS A 92 31.44 -12.40 -4.43
CA LYS A 92 31.99 -12.16 -3.08
C LYS A 92 31.00 -12.55 -1.97
N VAL A 93 29.71 -12.25 -2.16
CA VAL A 93 28.66 -12.67 -1.21
C VAL A 93 28.52 -14.19 -1.18
N LYS A 94 28.48 -14.86 -2.34
CA LYS A 94 28.40 -16.33 -2.44
C LYS A 94 29.58 -17.04 -1.79
N ARG A 95 30.78 -16.46 -1.86
CA ARG A 95 32.01 -17.00 -1.25
C ARG A 95 32.14 -16.70 0.24
N GLY A 96 31.25 -15.89 0.81
CA GLY A 96 31.33 -15.45 2.20
C GLY A 96 32.43 -14.41 2.47
N GLU A 97 33.04 -13.84 1.43
CA GLU A 97 34.01 -12.74 1.54
C GLU A 97 33.33 -11.41 1.88
N LEU A 98 32.02 -11.30 1.60
CA LEU A 98 31.16 -10.18 1.95
C LEU A 98 29.86 -10.72 2.52
N ASP A 99 29.42 -10.23 3.67
CA ASP A 99 28.14 -10.65 4.23
C ASP A 99 26.95 -10.08 3.41
N PRO A 100 25.77 -10.72 3.44
CA PRO A 100 24.62 -10.29 2.66
C PRO A 100 24.12 -8.88 2.95
N TYR A 101 24.25 -8.39 4.19
CA TYR A 101 23.79 -7.05 4.56
C TYR A 101 24.70 -5.99 3.94
N THR A 102 26.02 -6.16 4.09
CA THR A 102 26.99 -5.25 3.46
C THR A 102 26.91 -5.32 1.93
N GLY A 103 26.69 -6.52 1.35
CA GLY A 103 26.44 -6.68 -0.08
C GLY A 103 25.21 -5.91 -0.56
N ALA A 104 24.10 -5.98 0.18
CA ALA A 104 22.88 -5.25 -0.12
C ALA A 104 23.09 -3.73 -0.06
N ASP A 105 23.80 -3.21 0.94
CA ASP A 105 24.11 -1.78 1.06
C ASP A 105 24.96 -1.27 -0.11
N GLN A 106 26.01 -2.03 -0.48
CA GLN A 106 26.86 -1.66 -1.62
C GLN A 106 26.10 -1.68 -2.94
N LEU A 107 25.24 -2.68 -3.15
CA LEU A 107 24.42 -2.77 -4.35
C LEU A 107 23.39 -1.63 -4.42
N THR A 108 22.76 -1.32 -3.29
CA THR A 108 21.78 -0.23 -3.17
C THR A 108 22.41 1.12 -3.50
N LYS A 109 23.61 1.41 -2.97
CA LYS A 109 24.35 2.65 -3.30
C LYS A 109 24.64 2.78 -4.80
N LYS A 110 25.08 1.69 -5.44
CA LYS A 110 25.32 1.66 -6.89
C LYS A 110 24.04 1.90 -7.69
N LEU A 111 22.94 1.26 -7.29
CA LEU A 111 21.65 1.38 -7.96
C LEU A 111 21.07 2.79 -7.87
N ILE A 112 21.14 3.43 -6.69
CA ILE A 112 20.73 4.82 -6.51
C ILE A 112 21.56 5.76 -7.42
N GLY A 113 22.87 5.51 -7.55
CA GLY A 113 23.72 6.27 -8.46
C GLY A 113 23.31 6.14 -9.93
N VAL A 114 22.86 4.96 -10.38
CA VAL A 114 22.33 4.76 -11.73
C VAL A 114 21.01 5.51 -11.93
N ILE A 115 20.07 5.37 -11.00
CA ILE A 115 18.76 6.04 -11.06
C ILE A 115 18.93 7.57 -11.12
N ALA A 116 19.84 8.13 -10.30
CA ALA A 116 20.13 9.55 -10.31
C ALA A 116 20.61 10.00 -11.71
N ASN A 117 21.53 9.26 -12.32
CA ASN A 117 22.11 9.60 -13.63
C ASN A 117 21.13 9.44 -14.80
N GLU A 118 20.19 8.49 -14.76
CA GLU A 118 19.19 8.29 -15.81
C GLU A 118 18.18 9.44 -15.87
N ASN A 119 17.74 9.98 -14.72
CA ASN A 119 16.81 11.10 -14.67
C ASN A 119 17.42 12.39 -15.26
N PHE A 120 18.72 12.64 -15.02
CA PHE A 120 19.44 13.77 -15.64
C PHE A 120 19.55 13.65 -17.17
N MET A 121 19.52 12.42 -17.71
CA MET A 121 19.60 12.19 -19.16
C MET A 121 18.24 12.28 -19.87
N GLN A 122 17.12 12.16 -19.15
CA GLN A 122 15.78 12.39 -19.72
C GLN A 122 15.40 13.87 -19.71
N GLU A 123 15.75 14.63 -18.67
CA GLU A 123 15.51 16.09 -18.64
C GLU A 123 16.25 16.86 -19.76
N GLY A 124 17.37 16.33 -20.27
CA GLY A 124 18.12 16.91 -21.38
C GLY A 124 17.54 16.65 -22.78
N LYS A 125 16.52 15.79 -22.92
CA LYS A 125 15.86 15.51 -24.21
C LYS A 125 14.58 16.30 -24.44
N ASP A 126 13.93 16.76 -23.37
CA ASP A 126 12.66 17.51 -23.45
C ASP A 126 12.85 19.03 -23.69
N GLN A 127 14.11 19.52 -23.82
CA GLN A 127 14.40 20.94 -24.06
C GLN A 127 14.80 21.26 -25.52
N ASN A 128 14.77 20.29 -26.43
CA ASN A 128 15.11 20.46 -27.85
C ASN A 128 14.00 19.95 -28.79
N GLU A 129 12.75 20.33 -28.52
CA GLU A 129 11.63 20.22 -29.47
C GLU A 129 10.79 21.49 -29.50
#